data_AF-A0A8T4JLB9-F1
#
_entry.id   AF-A0A8T4JLB9-F1
#
_cell.length_a   1.000
_cell.length_b   1.000
_cell.length_c   1.000
_cell.angle_alpha   90.00
_cell.angle_beta   90.00
_cell.angle_gamma   90.00
#
_symmetry.space_group_name_H-M   'P 1'
#
loop_
_entity.id
_entity.type
_entity.pdbx_description
1 polymer ?
#
loop_
_entity_poly.entity_id
_entity_poly.type
_entity_poly.pdbx_seq_one_letter_code
_entity_poly.pdbx_strand_id
1 'polypeptide(L)'
;MNVLVHSLFNLLTGILANLSLYEIMFLVLGGIIIDIDHLIYMIFREKLHNPKKIWKFHKQEYKINRPHFYIFHFLEIILLLMLISYFINWYLYLIFVGFLLHWIIDVATYIQYYKKTRPWINYCFLFLYLKR
;
A
#
# COMPACT_ATOMS: atom_id res chain seq x y z
N MET A 1 -7.66 -2.78 2.91
CA MET A 1 -7.77 -1.41 2.41
C MET A 1 -8.51 -0.57 3.43
N ASN A 2 -7.75 -0.10 4.41
CA ASN A 2 -8.26 0.79 5.44
C ASN A 2 -7.54 2.13 5.25
N VAL A 3 -7.83 2.80 4.13
CA VAL A 3 -7.21 4.07 3.69
C VAL A 3 -7.15 5.08 4.83
N LEU A 4 -8.20 5.11 5.65
CA LEU A 4 -8.30 5.97 6.82
C LEU A 4 -7.23 5.64 7.86
N VAL A 5 -6.99 4.36 8.16
CA VAL A 5 -5.94 3.93 9.11
C VAL A 5 -4.57 4.34 8.59
N HIS A 6 -4.28 4.15 7.31
CA HIS A 6 -3.00 4.53 6.71
C HIS A 6 -2.79 6.04 6.71
N SER A 7 -3.83 6.80 6.36
CA SER A 7 -3.81 8.26 6.36
C SER A 7 -3.63 8.82 7.77
N LEU A 8 -4.34 8.28 8.76
CA LEU A 8 -4.19 8.68 10.16
C LEU A 8 -2.82 8.33 10.73
N PHE A 9 -2.27 7.16 10.35
CA PHE A 9 -0.93 6.77 10.79
C PHE A 9 0.16 7.67 10.20
N ASN A 10 0.05 8.00 8.90
CA ASN A 10 0.95 8.96 8.25
C ASN A 10 0.82 10.36 8.87
N LEU A 11 -0.41 10.83 9.09
CA LEU A 11 -0.66 12.10 9.77
C LEU A 11 0.01 12.15 11.14
N LEU A 12 -0.22 11.13 11.98
CA LEU A 12 0.38 11.03 13.31
C LEU A 12 1.92 11.00 13.24
N THR A 13 2.47 10.23 12.31
CA THR A 13 3.94 10.15 12.12
C THR A 13 4.52 11.50 11.75
N GLY A 14 3.87 12.25 10.87
CA GLY A 14 4.31 13.60 10.49
C GLY A 14 4.25 14.60 11.64
N ILE A 15 3.20 14.54 12.48
CA ILE A 15 3.09 15.36 13.70
C ILE A 15 4.22 15.02 14.69
N LEU A 16 4.47 13.73 14.94
CA LEU A 16 5.52 13.28 15.86
C LEU A 16 6.92 13.63 15.37
N ALA A 17 7.12 13.68 14.04
CA ALA A 17 8.36 14.11 13.40
C ALA A 17 8.50 15.65 13.31
N ASN A 18 7.54 16.41 13.85
CA ASN A 18 7.51 17.88 13.83
C ASN A 18 7.63 18.47 12.40
N LEU A 19 6.99 17.82 11.43
CA LEU A 19 6.94 18.29 10.06
C LEU A 19 5.97 19.48 9.92
N SER A 20 6.24 20.36 8.97
CA SER A 20 5.28 21.42 8.61
C SER A 20 3.99 20.83 8.02
N LEU A 21 2.91 21.61 8.02
CA LEU A 21 1.62 21.16 7.48
C LEU A 21 1.73 20.65 6.03
N TYR A 22 2.49 21.34 5.19
CA TYR A 22 2.68 20.94 3.78
C TYR A 22 3.43 19.62 3.64
N GLU A 23 4.45 19.39 4.47
CA GLU A 23 5.21 18.13 4.49
C GLU A 23 4.34 16.95 4.94
N ILE A 24 3.50 17.18 5.96
CA ILE A 24 2.49 16.19 6.39
C ILE A 24 1.52 15.85 5.25
N MET A 25 1.09 16.84 4.46
CA MET A 25 0.23 16.58 3.31
C MET A 25 0.90 15.69 2.27
N PHE A 26 2.19 15.89 1.97
CA PHE A 26 2.95 15.02 1.08
C PHE A 26 3.10 13.59 1.63
N LEU A 27 3.34 13.47 2.93
CA LEU A 27 3.42 12.17 3.62
C LEU A 27 2.08 11.41 3.53
N VAL A 28 0.97 12.07 3.83
CA VAL A 28 -0.38 11.46 3.72
C VAL A 28 -0.70 11.11 2.26
N LEU A 29 -0.35 11.98 1.31
CA LEU A 29 -0.53 11.74 -0.12
C LEU A 29 0.18 10.46 -0.58
N GLY A 30 1.41 10.23 -0.10
CA GLY A 30 2.14 8.98 -0.37
C GLY A 30 1.39 7.72 0.04
N GLY A 31 0.75 7.74 1.22
CA GLY A 31 -0.08 6.64 1.70
C GLY A 31 -1.38 6.45 0.92
N ILE A 32 -1.92 7.50 0.31
CA ILE A 32 -3.11 7.43 -0.55
C ILE A 32 -2.76 6.88 -1.93
N ILE A 33 -1.62 7.27 -2.50
CA ILE A 33 -1.21 6.86 -3.86
C ILE A 33 -1.10 5.34 -3.97
N ILE A 34 -0.54 4.67 -2.96
CA ILE A 34 -0.41 3.21 -2.96
C ILE A 34 -1.78 2.52 -2.91
N ASP A 35 -2.77 3.05 -2.18
CA ASP A 35 -4.15 2.54 -2.14
C ASP A 35 -4.86 2.59 -3.51
N ILE A 36 -4.39 3.44 -4.44
CA ILE A 36 -4.98 3.54 -5.78
C ILE A 36 -4.83 2.21 -6.54
N ASP A 37 -3.76 1.44 -6.32
CA ASP A 37 -3.59 0.16 -7.03
C ASP A 37 -4.67 -0.87 -6.66
N HIS A 38 -5.15 -0.87 -5.42
CA HIS A 38 -6.27 -1.68 -4.98
C HIS A 38 -7.55 -1.28 -5.70
N LEU A 39 -7.79 0.04 -5.82
CA LEU A 39 -8.95 0.54 -6.53
C LEU A 39 -8.90 0.18 -8.02
N ILE A 40 -7.73 0.35 -8.66
CA ILE A 40 -7.49 -0.06 -10.05
C ILE A 40 -7.78 -1.56 -10.20
N TYR A 41 -7.24 -2.41 -9.32
CA TYR A 41 -7.50 -3.85 -9.34
C TYR A 41 -9.01 -4.14 -9.30
N MET A 42 -9.74 -3.56 -8.35
CA MET A 42 -11.17 -3.84 -8.14
C MET A 42 -12.05 -3.32 -9.29
N ILE A 43 -11.72 -2.16 -9.86
CA ILE A 43 -12.48 -1.57 -10.96
C ILE A 43 -12.22 -2.32 -12.26
N PHE A 44 -10.95 -2.54 -12.63
CA PHE A 44 -10.62 -3.06 -13.96
C PHE A 44 -10.69 -4.59 -14.05
N ARG A 45 -10.27 -5.31 -13.00
CA ARG A 45 -10.22 -6.78 -13.02
C ARG A 45 -11.54 -7.40 -12.56
N GLU A 46 -12.06 -6.94 -11.43
CA GLU A 46 -13.28 -7.50 -10.83
C GLU A 46 -14.56 -6.80 -11.31
N LYS A 47 -14.44 -5.69 -12.05
CA LYS A 47 -15.56 -4.88 -12.57
C LYS A 47 -16.54 -4.43 -11.47
N LEU A 48 -16.01 -4.18 -10.27
CA LEU A 48 -16.80 -3.77 -9.11
C LEU A 48 -16.89 -2.25 -9.05
N HIS A 49 -18.07 -1.70 -9.39
CA HIS A 49 -18.31 -0.25 -9.34
C HIS A 49 -19.08 0.21 -8.08
N ASN A 50 -19.65 -0.73 -7.31
CA ASN A 50 -20.43 -0.42 -6.12
C ASN A 50 -19.57 -0.53 -4.85
N PRO A 51 -19.42 0.53 -4.02
CA PRO A 51 -18.61 0.51 -2.81
C PRO A 51 -18.97 -0.60 -1.82
N LYS A 52 -20.26 -0.95 -1.69
CA LYS A 52 -20.71 -2.05 -0.82
C LYS A 52 -20.23 -3.41 -1.33
N LYS A 53 -20.19 -3.60 -2.66
CA LYS A 53 -19.67 -4.83 -3.27
C LYS A 53 -18.15 -4.91 -3.13
N ILE A 54 -17.45 -3.80 -3.32
CA ILE A 54 -16.01 -3.67 -3.08
C ILE A 54 -15.65 -4.10 -1.65
N TRP A 55 -16.33 -3.55 -0.65
CA TRP A 55 -16.09 -3.89 0.75
C TRP A 55 -16.33 -5.39 1.04
N LYS A 56 -17.43 -5.94 0.52
CA LYS A 56 -17.77 -7.36 0.69
C LYS A 56 -16.74 -8.27 0.02
N PHE A 57 -16.33 -7.94 -1.21
CA PHE A 57 -15.30 -8.65 -1.96
C PHE A 57 -13.98 -8.66 -1.19
N HIS A 58 -13.54 -7.49 -0.73
CA HIS A 58 -12.30 -7.36 0.04
C HIS A 58 -12.30 -8.24 1.29
N LYS A 59 -13.41 -8.26 2.05
CA LYS A 59 -13.55 -9.12 3.24
C LYS A 59 -13.55 -10.61 2.89
N GLN A 60 -14.10 -10.99 1.74
CA GLN A 60 -14.12 -12.38 1.27
C GLN A 60 -12.73 -12.85 0.83
N GLU A 61 -11.98 -12.05 0.07
CA GLU A 61 -10.62 -12.37 -0.38
C GLU A 61 -9.67 -12.56 0.81
N TYR A 62 -9.82 -11.72 1.84
CA TYR A 62 -9.09 -11.91 3.10
C TYR A 62 -9.37 -13.31 3.69
N LYS A 63 -10.65 -13.68 3.79
CA LYS A 63 -11.08 -14.97 4.37
C LYS A 63 -10.57 -16.19 3.61
N ILE A 64 -10.41 -16.10 2.29
CA ILE A 64 -9.95 -17.23 1.45
C ILE A 64 -8.45 -17.23 1.16
N ASN A 65 -7.67 -16.35 1.81
CA ASN A 65 -6.21 -16.26 1.68
C ASN A 65 -5.73 -16.07 0.23
N ARG A 66 -6.43 -15.24 -0.55
CA ARG A 66 -6.06 -14.90 -1.93
C ARG A 66 -5.55 -13.46 -2.01
N PRO A 67 -4.28 -13.21 -1.67
CA PRO A 67 -3.68 -11.92 -1.98
C PRO A 67 -3.68 -11.71 -3.50
N HIS A 68 -3.81 -10.45 -3.89
CA HIS A 68 -3.88 -10.05 -5.29
C HIS A 68 -2.61 -9.32 -5.72
N PHE A 69 -2.53 -9.14 -7.03
CA PHE A 69 -1.48 -8.38 -7.68
C PHE A 69 -1.73 -6.88 -7.52
N TYR A 70 -0.79 -6.20 -6.86
CA TYR A 70 -0.80 -4.78 -6.60
C TYR A 70 0.58 -4.23 -6.98
N ILE A 71 0.67 -3.48 -8.09
CA ILE A 71 1.95 -3.10 -8.71
C ILE A 71 2.83 -2.35 -7.70
N PHE A 72 2.24 -1.48 -6.89
CA PHE A 72 2.97 -0.67 -5.92
C PHE A 72 3.40 -1.47 -4.68
N HIS A 73 2.96 -2.72 -4.53
CA HIS A 73 3.35 -3.57 -3.40
C HIS A 73 4.54 -4.48 -3.69
N PHE A 74 5.12 -4.39 -4.89
CA PHE A 74 6.35 -5.10 -5.24
C PHE A 74 7.58 -4.41 -4.70
N LEU A 75 8.42 -5.17 -3.99
CA LEU A 75 9.68 -4.68 -3.44
C LEU A 75 10.56 -4.03 -4.51
N GLU A 76 10.57 -4.55 -5.73
CA GLU A 76 11.29 -3.96 -6.86
C GLU A 76 10.81 -2.53 -7.18
N ILE A 77 9.50 -2.30 -7.14
CA ILE A 77 8.90 -0.97 -7.35
C ILE A 77 9.17 -0.07 -6.14
N ILE A 78 9.13 -0.60 -4.92
CA ILE A 78 9.50 0.16 -3.71
C ILE A 78 10.94 0.63 -3.77
N LEU A 79 11.88 -0.25 -4.14
CA LEU A 79 13.29 0.09 -4.29
C LEU A 79 13.52 1.10 -5.41
N LEU A 80 12.81 0.98 -6.53
CA LEU A 80 12.86 1.96 -7.61
C LEU A 80 12.36 3.33 -7.15
N LEU A 81 11.23 3.40 -6.44
CA LEU A 81 10.69 4.64 -5.89
C LEU A 81 11.61 5.25 -4.83
N MET A 82 12.27 4.42 -4.01
CA MET A 82 13.28 4.87 -3.06
C MET A 82 14.43 5.58 -3.79
N LEU A 83 14.97 4.98 -4.85
CA LEU A 83 16.07 5.57 -5.63
C LEU A 83 15.64 6.88 -6.29
N ILE A 84 14.50 6.87 -6.99
CA ILE A 84 13.97 8.06 -7.67
C ILE A 84 13.71 9.20 -6.67
N SER A 85 13.07 8.90 -5.54
CA SER A 85 12.71 9.92 -4.55
C SER A 85 13.94 10.53 -3.86
N TYR A 86 14.99 9.73 -3.63
CA TYR A 86 16.24 10.19 -3.03
C TYR A 86 16.98 11.23 -3.90
N PHE A 87 16.97 11.08 -5.23
CA PHE A 87 17.73 11.95 -6.13
C PHE A 87 16.98 13.18 -6.65
N ILE A 88 15.65 13.21 -6.59
CA ILE A 88 14.86 14.28 -7.20
C ILE A 88 14.64 15.47 -6.24
N ASN A 89 13.90 15.27 -5.15
CA ASN A 89 13.65 16.34 -4.16
C ASN A 89 13.09 15.79 -2.84
N TRP A 90 13.17 16.62 -1.79
CA TRP A 90 12.69 16.30 -0.44
C TRP A 90 11.19 15.94 -0.38
N TYR A 91 10.34 16.62 -1.14
CA TYR A 91 8.90 16.36 -1.13
C TYR A 91 8.55 14.98 -1.72
N LEU A 92 9.26 14.56 -2.77
CA LEU A 92 9.11 13.23 -3.36
C LEU A 92 9.62 12.15 -2.39
N TYR A 93 10.67 12.45 -1.64
CA TYR A 93 11.12 11.61 -0.53
C TYR A 93 10.02 11.46 0.54
N LEU A 94 9.34 12.53 0.94
CA LEU A 94 8.22 12.43 1.89
C LEU A 94 7.04 11.61 1.35
N ILE A 95 6.71 11.75 0.06
CA ILE A 95 5.72 10.87 -0.61
C ILE A 95 6.17 9.41 -0.49
N PHE A 96 7.43 9.11 -0.77
CA PHE A 96 7.98 7.76 -0.63
C PHE A 96 7.94 7.24 0.81
N VAL A 97 8.25 8.07 1.81
CA VAL A 97 8.14 7.67 3.23
C VAL A 97 6.70 7.32 3.57
N GLY A 98 5.73 8.12 3.15
CA GLY A 98 4.32 7.88 3.42
C GLY A 98 3.78 6.61 2.76
N PHE A 99 4.28 6.35 1.54
CA PHE A 99 4.08 5.11 0.82
C PHE A 99 4.68 3.90 1.57
N LEU A 100 5.91 4.03 2.08
CA LEU A 100 6.60 2.95 2.80
C LEU A 100 5.90 2.62 4.12
N LEU A 101 5.48 3.63 4.88
CA LEU A 101 4.73 3.45 6.13
C LEU A 101 3.41 2.72 5.88
N HIS A 102 2.70 3.07 4.81
CA HIS A 102 1.53 2.32 4.39
C HIS A 102 1.89 0.84 4.12
N TRP A 103 2.89 0.58 3.28
CA TRP A 103 3.29 -0.79 2.93
C TRP A 103 3.65 -1.62 4.18
N ILE A 104 4.32 -1.02 5.16
CA ILE A 104 4.64 -1.68 6.45
C ILE A 104 3.38 -2.08 7.20
N ILE A 105 2.36 -1.21 7.28
CA ILE A 105 1.08 -1.54 7.95
C ILE A 105 0.38 -2.69 7.24
N ASP A 106 0.37 -2.67 5.91
CA ASP A 106 -0.22 -3.73 5.11
C ASP A 106 0.51 -5.05 5.38
N VAL A 107 1.84 -5.09 5.29
CA VAL A 107 2.65 -6.29 5.63
C VAL A 107 2.38 -6.76 7.05
N ALA A 108 2.32 -5.87 8.04
CA ALA A 108 2.01 -6.22 9.42
C ALA A 108 0.63 -6.86 9.55
N THR A 109 -0.37 -6.32 8.85
CA THR A 109 -1.73 -6.85 8.77
C THR A 109 -1.74 -8.24 8.13
N TYR A 110 -1.00 -8.43 7.03
CA TYR A 110 -0.82 -9.73 6.37
C TYR A 110 -0.15 -10.76 7.30
N ILE A 111 0.89 -10.37 8.04
CA ILE A 111 1.56 -11.25 9.02
C ILE A 111 0.58 -11.67 10.13
N GLN A 112 -0.19 -10.71 10.66
CA GLN A 112 -1.16 -10.98 11.71
C GLN A 112 -2.28 -11.91 11.24
N TYR A 113 -2.75 -11.73 10.00
CA TYR A 113 -3.88 -12.49 9.44
C TYR A 113 -3.45 -13.87 8.91
N TYR A 114 -2.33 -13.97 8.19
CA TYR A 114 -1.88 -15.17 7.46
C TYR A 114 -0.73 -15.92 8.14
N LYS A 115 -0.77 -16.04 9.47
CA LYS A 115 0.32 -16.56 10.32
C LYS A 115 1.02 -17.83 9.80
N LYS A 116 0.27 -18.76 9.17
CA LYS A 116 0.78 -20.08 8.74
C LYS A 116 1.23 -20.17 7.28
N THR A 117 0.45 -19.65 6.34
CA THR A 117 0.64 -19.94 4.90
C THR A 117 1.44 -18.86 4.16
N ARG A 118 1.67 -17.69 4.78
CA ARG A 118 2.40 -16.53 4.23
C ARG A 118 2.23 -16.35 2.70
N PRO A 119 0.99 -16.42 2.16
CA PRO A 119 0.77 -16.44 0.72
C PRO A 119 1.22 -15.14 0.06
N TRP A 120 1.29 -14.05 0.84
CA TRP A 120 1.68 -12.70 0.45
C TRP A 120 3.13 -12.58 -0.03
N ILE A 121 4.05 -13.44 0.42
CA ILE A 121 5.48 -13.36 0.02
C ILE A 121 5.63 -13.43 -1.50
N ASN A 122 4.89 -14.35 -2.15
CA ASN A 122 4.95 -14.51 -3.60
C ASN A 122 4.40 -13.29 -4.37
N TYR A 123 3.68 -12.39 -3.70
CA TYR A 123 3.12 -11.17 -4.28
C TYR A 123 3.93 -9.93 -3.91
N CYS A 124 4.92 -10.05 -3.02
CA CYS A 124 5.87 -8.97 -2.73
C CYS A 124 7.00 -8.89 -3.76
N PHE A 125 7.20 -9.91 -4.58
CA PHE A 125 8.27 -9.93 -5.58
C PHE A 125 7.67 -10.12 -6.97
N LEU A 126 7.91 -9.15 -7.86
CA LEU A 126 7.45 -9.18 -9.24
C LEU A 126 7.98 -10.43 -9.96
N PHE A 127 9.25 -10.78 -9.74
CA PHE A 127 9.85 -11.94 -10.41
C PHE A 127 9.23 -13.28 -9.97
N LEU A 128 8.75 -13.40 -8.72
CA LEU A 128 8.05 -14.60 -8.26
C LEU A 128 6.65 -14.67 -8.83
N TYR A 129 5.97 -13.51 -8.92
CA TYR A 129 4.64 -13.43 -9.48
C TYR A 129 4.61 -13.86 -10.95
N LEU A 130 5.59 -13.42 -11.76
CA LEU A 130 5.67 -13.76 -13.19
C LEU A 130 5.96 -15.24 -13.49
N LYS A 131 6.37 -16.03 -12.50
CA LYS A 131 6.63 -17.48 -12.65
C LYS A 131 5.41 -18.37 -12.43
N ARG A 132 4.27 -17.80 -12.06
CA ARG A 132 2.99 -18.50 -11.85
C ARG A 132 2.13 -18.48 -13.11
#